data_AF-A0A2S8BI31-F1
#
_entry.id   AF-A0A2S8BI31-F1
#
_cell.length_a   1.000
_cell.length_b   1.000
_cell.length_c   1.000
_cell.angle_alpha   90.00
_cell.angle_beta   90.00
_cell.angle_gamma   90.00
#
_symmetry.space_group_name_H-M   'P 1'
#
loop_
_entity.id
_entity.type
_entity.pdbx_description
1 polymer ?
#
loop_
_entity_poly.entity_id
_entity_poly.type
_entity_poly.pdbx_seq_one_letter_code
_entity_poly.pdbx_strand_id
1 'polypeptide(L)'
;MLDLTTALAGARGRPLSLAADQTVHLHATDPGLGEQGEWTISAADGRLRWAHSHGKGSVAVRGSATDLLLAVSRRVLVTDTEAEVFGDVTVWQNWLDHTAF
;
A
#
# COMPACT_ATOMS: atom_id res chain seq x y z
N MET A 1 -9.22 10.45 -9.64
CA MET A 1 -8.68 9.09 -9.89
C MET A 1 -7.79 8.58 -8.74
N LEU A 2 -7.92 9.16 -7.54
CA LEU A 2 -7.43 8.59 -6.26
C LEU A 2 -8.57 8.47 -5.23
N ASP A 3 -9.83 8.51 -5.70
CA ASP A 3 -11.05 8.40 -4.89
C ASP A 3 -11.57 6.95 -4.79
N LEU A 4 -10.91 5.99 -5.44
CA LEU A 4 -11.40 4.62 -5.59
C LEU A 4 -11.07 3.70 -4.39
N THR A 5 -10.18 4.10 -3.49
CA THR A 5 -9.72 3.28 -2.36
C THR A 5 -10.55 3.45 -1.08
N THR A 6 -11.41 4.46 -0.98
CA THR A 6 -12.27 4.65 0.20
C THR A 6 -13.36 3.57 0.33
N ALA A 7 -13.51 2.67 -0.66
CA ALA A 7 -14.70 1.80 -0.77
C ALA A 7 -14.49 0.27 -0.69
N LEU A 8 -13.27 -0.31 -0.64
CA LEU A 8 -13.12 -1.77 -0.87
C LEU A 8 -12.40 -2.63 0.17
N ALA A 9 -12.13 -2.14 1.38
CA ALA A 9 -11.72 -3.00 2.49
C ALA A 9 -12.72 -2.86 3.65
N GLY A 10 -13.71 -3.76 3.64
CA GLY A 10 -14.78 -3.83 4.64
C GLY A 10 -16.09 -4.42 4.09
N ALA A 11 -16.26 -4.46 2.77
CA ALA A 11 -17.43 -5.07 2.15
C ALA A 11 -17.31 -6.61 2.22
N ARG A 12 -18.13 -7.24 3.07
CA ARG A 12 -18.43 -8.70 3.16
C ARG A 12 -17.71 -9.54 4.23
N GLY A 13 -17.29 -8.95 5.37
CA GLY A 13 -16.80 -9.75 6.51
C GLY A 13 -15.48 -10.48 6.27
N ARG A 14 -14.69 -10.05 5.27
CA ARG A 14 -13.29 -10.50 5.10
C ARG A 14 -12.42 -9.86 6.18
N PRO A 15 -11.40 -10.57 6.70
CA PRO A 15 -10.39 -9.99 7.57
C PRO A 15 -9.77 -8.75 6.93
N LEU A 16 -9.43 -7.75 7.75
CA LEU A 16 -8.70 -6.59 7.26
C LEU A 16 -7.33 -7.02 6.74
N SER A 17 -6.88 -6.32 5.71
CA SER A 17 -5.55 -6.51 5.13
C SER A 17 -4.42 -5.99 6.01
N LEU A 18 -4.73 -5.31 7.12
CA LEU A 18 -3.79 -4.79 8.12
C LEU A 18 -4.37 -4.91 9.53
N ALA A 19 -3.53 -5.27 10.51
CA ALA A 19 -3.83 -5.11 11.93
C ALA A 19 -3.81 -3.62 12.35
N ALA A 20 -4.33 -3.30 13.54
CA ALA A 20 -4.50 -1.92 14.00
C ALA A 20 -3.17 -1.15 14.17
N ASP A 21 -2.07 -1.85 14.43
CA ASP A 21 -0.72 -1.32 14.59
C ASP A 21 0.14 -1.46 13.31
N GLN A 22 -0.43 -1.99 12.24
CA GLN A 22 0.28 -2.22 10.98
C GLN A 22 0.02 -1.11 9.96
N THR A 23 1.07 -0.74 9.24
CA THR A 23 1.00 0.25 8.17
C THR A 23 1.78 -0.18 6.93
N VAL A 24 1.26 0.19 5.76
CA VAL A 24 1.94 0.07 4.46
C VAL A 24 2.33 1.47 4.01
N HIS A 25 3.61 1.68 3.75
CA HIS A 25 4.11 2.90 3.16
C HIS A 25 4.44 2.68 1.69
N LEU A 26 3.96 3.55 0.80
CA LEU A 26 4.29 3.54 -0.62
C LEU A 26 5.02 4.84 -0.95
N HIS A 27 6.17 4.72 -1.63
CA HIS A 27 7.00 5.86 -2.00
C HIS A 27 7.30 5.81 -3.50
N ALA A 28 6.61 6.64 -4.27
CA ALA A 28 6.88 6.86 -5.68
C ALA A 28 8.12 7.74 -5.85
N THR A 29 9.07 7.28 -6.65
CA THR A 29 10.36 7.96 -6.86
C THR A 29 10.40 8.83 -8.11
N ASP A 30 9.26 8.99 -8.81
CA ASP A 30 9.19 9.78 -10.04
C ASP A 30 9.56 11.25 -9.75
N PRO A 31 10.28 11.93 -10.67
CA PRO A 31 10.71 13.31 -10.45
C PRO A 31 9.54 14.28 -10.24
N GLY A 32 9.69 15.21 -9.30
CA GLY A 32 8.75 16.32 -9.09
C GLY A 32 7.52 16.00 -8.24
N LEU A 33 7.42 14.80 -7.67
CA LEU A 33 6.29 14.42 -6.82
C LEU A 33 6.35 15.04 -5.42
N GLY A 34 7.55 15.15 -4.82
CA GLY A 34 7.69 15.55 -3.42
C GLY A 34 6.87 14.64 -2.49
N GLU A 35 6.25 15.21 -1.45
CA GLU A 35 5.40 14.48 -0.50
C GLU A 35 4.14 13.87 -1.15
N GLN A 36 3.72 14.37 -2.32
CA GLN A 36 2.57 13.82 -3.06
C GLN A 36 2.89 12.44 -3.65
N GLY A 37 4.17 12.06 -3.73
CA GLY A 37 4.61 10.74 -4.12
C GLY A 37 4.60 9.73 -2.98
N GLU A 38 4.14 10.11 -1.79
CA GLU A 38 4.22 9.26 -0.61
C GLU A 38 2.83 9.00 -0.04
N TRP A 39 2.56 7.75 0.33
CA TRP A 39 1.31 7.34 0.96
C TRP A 39 1.60 6.47 2.16
N THR A 40 0.90 6.70 3.27
CA THR A 40 0.84 5.77 4.39
C THR A 40 -0.59 5.26 4.54
N ILE A 41 -0.74 3.94 4.56
CA ILE A 41 -2.02 3.24 4.64
C ILE A 41 -2.08 2.50 5.97
N SER A 42 -3.21 2.60 6.68
CA SER A 42 -3.44 1.96 7.98
C SER A 42 -4.87 1.44 8.09
N ALA A 43 -5.12 0.60 9.09
CA ALA A 43 -6.45 0.16 9.46
C ALA A 43 -6.96 0.93 10.69
N ALA A 44 -8.18 1.47 10.61
CA ALA A 44 -8.87 2.08 11.75
C ALA A 44 -10.39 1.89 11.60
N ASP A 45 -11.08 1.57 12.71
CA ASP A 45 -12.53 1.37 12.77
C ASP A 45 -13.07 0.36 11.74
N GLY A 46 -12.34 -0.73 11.50
CA GLY A 46 -12.78 -1.74 10.53
C GLY A 46 -12.63 -1.32 9.07
N ARG A 47 -11.90 -0.23 8.78
CA ARG A 47 -11.72 0.33 7.44
C ARG A 47 -10.26 0.71 7.22
N LEU A 48 -9.86 0.76 5.95
CA LEU A 48 -8.59 1.36 5.58
C LEU A 48 -8.67 2.88 5.58
N ARG A 49 -7.60 3.52 6.04
CA ARG A 49 -7.35 4.96 5.93
C ARG A 49 -6.02 5.17 5.21
N TRP A 50 -5.88 6.33 4.59
CA TRP A 50 -4.63 6.72 3.95
C TRP A 50 -4.38 8.22 4.10
N ALA A 51 -3.11 8.61 4.04
CA ALA A 51 -2.67 10.00 4.00
C ALA A 51 -1.42 10.13 3.12
N HIS A 52 -1.22 11.32 2.55
CA HIS A 52 0.08 11.71 2.01
C HIS A 52 1.02 12.02 3.17
N SER A 53 1.88 11.07 3.54
CA SER A 53 2.81 11.26 4.65
C SER A 53 4.05 10.40 4.48
N HIS A 54 5.21 11.05 4.64
CA HIS A 54 6.50 10.39 4.78
C HIS A 54 6.59 9.70 6.13
N GLY A 55 7.10 8.47 6.15
CA GLY A 55 7.34 7.78 7.40
C GLY A 55 7.73 6.33 7.22
N LYS A 56 8.14 5.71 8.31
CA LYS A 56 8.36 4.27 8.34
C LYS A 56 7.01 3.57 8.44
N GLY A 57 6.75 2.65 7.52
CA GLY A 57 5.67 1.68 7.64
C GLY A 57 6.13 0.43 8.38
N SER A 58 5.19 -0.43 8.79
CA SER A 58 5.51 -1.83 9.12
C SER A 58 6.15 -2.52 7.92
N VAL A 59 5.68 -2.16 6.71
CA VAL A 59 6.35 -2.42 5.44
C VAL A 59 6.36 -1.15 4.60
N ALA A 60 7.43 -0.96 3.82
CA ALA A 60 7.53 0.12 2.84
C ALA A 60 7.87 -0.44 1.47
N VAL A 61 7.23 0.05 0.41
CA VAL A 61 7.54 -0.28 -0.97
C VAL A 61 7.89 1.01 -1.72
N ARG A 62 9.06 1.04 -2.33
CA ARG A 62 9.62 2.22 -3.00
C ARG A 62 9.96 1.89 -4.44
N GLY A 63 9.48 2.68 -5.39
CA GLY A 63 9.73 2.46 -6.81
C GLY A 63 9.03 3.51 -7.67
N SER A 64 8.98 3.31 -9.00
CA SER A 64 8.16 4.19 -9.85
C SER A 64 6.67 4.04 -9.50
N ALA A 65 5.89 5.10 -9.70
CA ALA A 65 4.44 5.05 -9.50
C ALA A 65 3.78 3.94 -10.35
N THR A 66 4.35 3.64 -11.51
CA THR A 66 3.89 2.54 -12.38
C THR A 66 4.14 1.18 -11.73
N ASP A 67 5.35 0.92 -11.23
CA ASP A 67 5.69 -0.35 -10.59
C ASP A 67 4.86 -0.55 -9.32
N LEU A 68 4.70 0.50 -8.50
CA LEU A 68 3.87 0.47 -7.31
C LEU A 68 2.41 0.14 -7.64
N LEU A 69 1.86 0.76 -8.69
CA LEU A 69 0.50 0.46 -9.15
C LEU A 69 0.36 -0.98 -9.63
N LEU A 70 1.31 -1.48 -10.43
CA LEU A 70 1.30 -2.86 -10.94
C LEU A 70 1.41 -3.89 -9.81
N ALA A 71 2.30 -3.63 -8.83
CA ALA A 71 2.50 -4.49 -7.68
C ALA A 71 1.27 -4.51 -6.75
N VAL A 72 0.74 -3.35 -6.37
CA VAL A 72 -0.47 -3.26 -5.52
C VAL A 72 -1.69 -3.86 -6.21
N SER A 73 -1.82 -3.69 -7.54
CA SER A 73 -2.89 -4.30 -8.33
C SER A 73 -2.65 -5.77 -8.69
N ARG A 74 -1.57 -6.38 -8.18
CA ARG A 74 -1.19 -7.79 -8.41
C ARG A 74 -1.10 -8.17 -9.89
N ARG A 75 -0.79 -7.21 -10.75
CA ARG A 75 -0.54 -7.44 -12.19
C ARG A 75 0.87 -7.95 -12.45
N VAL A 76 1.81 -7.58 -11.59
CA VAL A 76 3.21 -8.00 -11.62
C VAL A 76 3.64 -8.26 -10.17
N LEU A 77 4.52 -9.24 -9.95
CA LEU A 77 5.13 -9.44 -8.63
C LEU A 77 6.09 -8.28 -8.35
N VAL A 78 6.13 -7.77 -7.12
CA VAL A 78 7.07 -6.69 -6.76
C VAL A 78 8.53 -7.08 -7.04
N THR A 79 8.86 -8.38 -6.94
CA THR A 79 10.19 -8.93 -7.25
C THR A 79 10.54 -8.94 -8.73
N ASP A 80 9.55 -8.77 -9.61
CA ASP A 80 9.72 -8.68 -11.06
C ASP A 80 9.75 -7.20 -11.53
N THR A 81 9.88 -6.26 -10.60
CA THR A 81 9.99 -4.82 -10.84
C THR A 81 11.29 -4.27 -10.24
N GLU A 82 11.60 -3.01 -10.52
CA GLU A 82 12.70 -2.29 -9.87
C GLU A 82 12.32 -1.74 -8.47
N ALA A 83 11.12 -2.07 -7.96
CA ALA A 83 10.66 -1.61 -6.67
C ALA A 83 11.32 -2.37 -5.51
N GLU A 84 11.71 -1.63 -4.49
CA GLU A 84 12.35 -2.14 -3.27
C GLU A 84 11.31 -2.32 -2.17
N VAL A 85 11.39 -3.44 -1.43
CA VAL A 85 10.55 -3.71 -0.26
C VAL A 85 11.40 -3.67 1.01
N PHE A 86 10.95 -2.92 2.01
CA PHE A 86 11.60 -2.77 3.30
C PHE A 86 10.66 -3.15 4.44
N GLY A 87 11.20 -3.71 5.52
CA GLY A 87 10.42 -4.08 6.71
C GLY A 87 9.81 -5.46 6.60
N ASP A 88 8.59 -5.62 7.11
CA ASP A 88 7.93 -6.91 7.23
C ASP A 88 7.20 -7.32 5.94
N VAL A 89 7.83 -8.20 5.16
CA VAL A 89 7.26 -8.74 3.91
C VAL A 89 5.97 -9.53 4.13
N THR A 90 5.71 -10.03 5.33
CA THR A 90 4.46 -10.74 5.63
C THR A 90 3.28 -9.76 5.70
N VAL A 91 3.51 -8.52 6.14
CA VAL A 91 2.51 -7.44 6.09
C VAL A 91 2.19 -7.09 4.65
N TRP A 92 3.20 -7.03 3.77
CA TRP A 92 3.00 -6.82 2.33
C TRP A 92 2.19 -7.95 1.70
N GLN A 93 2.53 -9.21 1.99
CA GLN A 93 1.77 -10.34 1.45
C GLN A 93 0.32 -10.35 1.97
N ASN A 94 0.12 -10.15 3.27
CA ASN A 94 -1.22 -10.06 3.86
C ASN A 94 -2.04 -8.92 3.25
N TRP A 95 -1.39 -7.79 2.97
CA TRP A 95 -1.98 -6.66 2.27
C TRP A 95 -2.53 -7.07 0.89
N LEU A 96 -1.71 -7.75 0.08
CA LEU A 96 -2.10 -8.20 -1.26
C LEU A 96 -3.19 -9.28 -1.22
N ASP A 97 -3.16 -10.21 -0.26
CA ASP A 97 -4.12 -11.32 -0.19
C ASP A 97 -5.54 -10.85 0.18
N HIS A 98 -5.64 -9.74 0.92
CA HIS A 98 -6.89 -9.27 1.52
C HIS A 98 -7.41 -7.95 0.94
N THR A 99 -6.70 -7.34 -0.02
CA THR A 99 -7.22 -6.22 -0.80
C THR A 99 -7.84 -6.71 -2.11
N ALA A 100 -8.96 -6.09 -2.49
CA ALA A 100 -9.68 -6.40 -3.72
C ALA A 100 -9.20 -5.49 -4.84
N PHE A 101 -8.16 -5.91 -5.55
CA PHE A 101 -7.72 -5.34 -6.82
C PHE A 101 -7.83 -6.37 -7.94
#